data_AF-A0A1G6G5G0-F1
#
_entry.id   AF-A0A1G6G5G0-F1
#
_cell.length_a   1.000
_cell.length_b   1.000
_cell.length_c   1.000
_cell.angle_alpha   90.00
_cell.angle_beta   90.00
_cell.angle_gamma   90.00
#
_symmetry.space_group_name_H-M   'P 1'
#
loop_
_entity.id
_entity.type
_entity.pdbx_description
1 polymer ?
#
loop_
_entity_poly.entity_id
_entity_poly.type
_entity_poly.pdbx_seq_one_letter_code
_entity_poly.pdbx_strand_id
1 'polypeptide(L)' 'MKKITNVTTVFRCLKPYRNWYNIMSQDGFYDINIIIVGKLELLKLIIALIKLFIFNKSAVIKRYRKED' A
#
# COMPACT_ATOMS: atom_id res chain seq x y z
N MET A 1 7.15 19.78 23.14
CA MET A 1 6.55 19.48 21.82
C MET A 1 6.31 17.98 21.74
N LYS A 2 5.05 17.51 21.69
CA LYS A 2 4.78 16.10 21.38
C LYS A 2 5.20 15.86 19.94
N LYS A 3 6.22 15.03 19.74
CA LYS A 3 6.71 14.63 18.43
C LYS A 3 5.59 13.79 17.82
N ILE A 4 4.81 14.37 16.91
CA ILE A 4 3.79 13.62 16.15
C ILE A 4 4.58 12.76 15.16
N THR A 5 5.04 11.61 15.62
CA THR A 5 5.54 10.56 14.74
C THR A 5 4.31 9.87 14.19
N ASN A 6 3.87 10.26 12.99
CA ASN A 6 2.91 9.47 12.24
C ASN A 6 3.54 8.10 12.03
N VAL A 7 3.04 7.09 12.74
CA VAL A 7 3.51 5.72 12.61
C VAL A 7 2.55 4.99 11.70
N THR A 8 3.01 4.65 10.50
CA THR A 8 2.30 3.76 9.60
C THR A 8 2.84 2.35 9.77
N THR A 9 1.98 1.41 10.17
CA THR A 9 2.32 0.00 10.37
C THR A 9 1.57 -0.84 9.35
N VAL A 10 2.26 -1.82 8.76
CA VAL A 10 1.65 -2.79 7.83
C VAL A 10 1.78 -4.18 8.43
N PHE A 11 0.65 -4.87 8.59
CA PHE A 11 0.63 -6.24 9.12
C PHE A 11 -0.35 -7.13 8.37
N ARG A 12 -0.09 -8.43 8.42
CA ARG A 12 -0.94 -9.46 7.81
C ARG A 12 -2.12 -9.76 8.73
N CYS A 13 -3.33 -9.83 8.18
CA CYS A 13 -4.51 -10.17 8.96
C CYS A 13 -4.49 -11.63 9.42
N LEU A 14 -5.12 -11.88 10.57
CA LEU A 14 -5.29 -13.23 11.12
C LEU A 14 -6.28 -14.05 10.29
N LYS A 15 -6.35 -15.37 10.56
CA LYS A 15 -7.37 -16.25 9.94
C LYS A 15 -8.78 -15.70 10.22
N PRO A 16 -9.71 -15.79 9.26
CA PRO A 16 -9.62 -16.44 7.95
C PRO A 16 -8.93 -15.60 6.85
N TYR A 17 -8.57 -14.34 7.13
CA TYR A 17 -8.14 -13.33 6.14
C TYR A 17 -6.64 -13.32 5.86
N ARG A 18 -6.04 -14.51 5.71
CA ARG A 18 -4.58 -14.63 5.51
C ARG A 18 -4.06 -13.93 4.24
N ASN A 19 -4.91 -13.58 3.28
CA ASN A 19 -4.48 -12.86 2.08
C ASN A 19 -4.74 -11.35 2.18
N TRP A 20 -5.03 -10.86 3.39
CA TRP A 20 -5.33 -9.45 3.63
C TRP A 20 -4.17 -8.82 4.40
N TYR A 21 -3.91 -7.57 4.08
CA TYR A 21 -2.92 -6.72 4.71
C TYR A 21 -3.62 -5.48 5.24
N ASN A 22 -3.42 -5.16 6.52
CA ASN A 22 -3.90 -3.94 7.10
C ASN A 22 -2.77 -2.92 7.14
N ILE A 23 -3.05 -1.72 6.62
CA ILE A 23 -2.20 -0.55 6.77
C ILE A 23 -2.88 0.33 7.80
N MET A 24 -2.30 0.37 9.00
CA MET A 24 -2.76 1.22 10.08
C MET A 24 -1.88 2.46 10.14
N SER A 25 -2.49 3.64 10.12
CA SER A 25 -1.81 4.90 10.39
C SER A 25 -2.41 5.51 11.65
N GLN A 26 -1.55 5.81 12.62
CA GLN A 26 -1.92 6.51 13.85
C GLN A 26 -1.21 7.86 13.85
N ASP A 27 -1.99 8.94 13.82
CA ASP A 27 -1.49 10.32 13.91
C ASP A 27 -1.70 10.94 15.30
N GLY A 28 -2.18 10.12 16.26
CA GLY A 28 -2.47 10.51 17.63
C GLY A 28 -3.87 11.09 17.85
N PHE A 29 -4.64 11.31 16.78
CA PHE A 29 -6.04 11.76 16.85
C PHE A 29 -7.00 10.77 16.19
N TYR A 30 -6.58 10.13 15.10
CA TYR A 30 -7.39 9.19 14.34
C TYR A 30 -6.59 7.93 13.98
N ASP A 31 -7.25 6.78 14.13
CA ASP A 31 -6.76 5.50 13.65
C ASP A 31 -7.38 5.21 12.28
N ILE A 32 -6.60 5.38 11.22
CA ILE A 32 -7.04 5.02 9.87
C ILE A 32 -6.52 3.62 9.57
N ASN A 33 -7.45 2.71 9.25
CA ASN A 33 -7.14 1.34 8.84
C ASN A 33 -7.57 1.12 7.39
N ILE A 34 -6.64 0.74 6.53
CA ILE A 34 -6.89 0.39 5.13
C ILE A 34 -6.59 -1.08 4.95
N ILE A 35 -7.61 -1.85 4.55
CA ILE A 35 -7.47 -3.28 4.25
C ILE A 35 -7.23 -3.45 2.75
N ILE A 36 -6.14 -4.14 2.42
CA ILE A 36 -5.81 -4.53 1.06
C ILE A 36 -5.88 -6.04 0.94
N VAL A 37 -6.66 -6.53 -0.02
CA VAL A 37 -6.84 -7.96 -0.30
C VAL A 37 -6.03 -8.35 -1.52
N GLY A 38 -5.12 -9.33 -1.38
CA GLY A 38 -4.34 -9.83 -2.50
C GLY A 38 -3.04 -10.52 -2.10
N LYS A 39 -2.24 -10.89 -3.10
CA LYS A 39 -0.88 -11.41 -2.89
C LYS A 39 0.07 -10.28 -2.49
N LEU A 40 0.95 -10.52 -1.51
CA LEU A 40 1.89 -9.50 -1.01
C LEU A 40 2.81 -8.96 -2.10
N GLU A 41 3.25 -9.85 -2.99
CA GLU A 41 4.13 -9.53 -4.12
C GLU A 41 3.45 -8.51 -5.04
N LEU A 42 2.15 -8.67 -5.28
CA LEU A 42 1.37 -7.74 -6.10
C LEU A 42 1.21 -6.38 -5.41
N LEU A 43 0.97 -6.37 -4.10
CA LEU A 43 0.89 -5.11 -3.34
C LEU A 43 2.23 -4.35 -3.35
N LYS A 44 3.35 -5.06 -3.14
CA LYS A 44 4.69 -4.46 -3.22
C LYS A 44 4.96 -3.86 -4.60
N LEU A 45 4.57 -4.57 -5.66
CA LEU A 45 4.68 -4.09 -7.04
C LEU A 45 3.86 -2.80 -7.25
N ILE A 46 2.60 -2.78 -6.83
CA ILE A 46 1.72 -1.61 -6.97
C ILE A 46 2.30 -0.40 -6.24
N ILE A 47 2.78 -0.58 -5.00
CA ILE A 47 3.39 0.52 -4.23
C ILE A 47 4.65 1.04 -4.93
N ALA A 48 5.49 0.15 -5.47
CA ALA A 48 6.67 0.56 -6.22
C ALA A 48 6.30 1.36 -7.49
N LEU A 49 5.25 0.95 -8.22
CA LEU A 49 4.75 1.66 -9.38
C LEU A 49 4.16 3.04 -9.01
N ILE A 50 3.42 3.13 -7.90
CA ILE A 50 2.89 4.42 -7.40
C ILE A 50 4.04 5.35 -7.01
N LYS A 51 5.05 4.85 -6.28
CA LYS A 51 6.24 5.64 -5.94
C LYS A 51 6.96 6.10 -7.20
N LEU A 52 7.17 5.21 -8.16
CA LEU A 52 7.78 5.57 -9.44
C LEU A 52 6.98 6.68 -10.15
N PHE A 53 5.65 6.59 -10.15
CA PHE A 53 4.79 7.59 -10.78
C PHE A 53 4.82 8.94 -10.06
N ILE A 54 4.79 8.96 -8.72
CA ILE A 54 4.81 10.20 -7.92
C ILE A 54 6.17 10.90 -8.03
N PHE A 55 7.27 10.14 -7.96
CA PHE A 55 8.63 10.70 -7.89
C PHE A 55 9.29 10.87 -9.26
N ASN A 56 8.70 10.37 -10.35
CA ASN A 56 9.30 10.43 -11.68
C ASN A 56 8.33 11.06 -12.69
N LYS A 57 8.56 12.34 -13.06
CA LYS A 57 7.68 13.12 -13.97
C LYS A 57 7.50 12.50 -15.37
N SER A 58 8.35 11.55 -15.77
CA SER A 58 8.38 10.96 -17.11
C SER A 58 8.00 9.47 -17.15
N ALA A 59 7.32 8.94 -16.12
CA ALA A 59 6.93 7.53 -16.09
C ALA A 59 5.78 7.23 -17.08
N VAL A 60 6.07 6.48 -18.15
CA VAL A 60 5.05 5.96 -19.07
C VAL A 60 4.80 4.48 -18.80
N ILE A 61 3.63 4.17 -18.26
CA ILE A 61 3.18 2.79 -17.99
C ILE A 61 2.36 2.30 -19.19
N LYS A 62 2.87 1.35 -19.96
CA LYS A 62 2.13 0.73 -21.07
C LYS A 62 1.44 -0.55 -20.59
N ARG A 63 0.14 -0.66 -20.90
CA ARG A 63 -0.67 -1.83 -20.60
C ARG A 63 -0.26 -2.97 -21.53
N TYR A 64 -0.13 -4.18 -21.01
CA TYR A 64 -0.09 -5.36 -21.88
C TYR A 64 -1.47 -5.54 -22.50
N ARG A 65 -1.54 -5.46 -23.83
CA ARG A 65 -2.70 -5.88 -24.61
C ARG A 65 -2.35 -7.27 -25.13
N LYS A 66 -3.13 -8.28 -24.78
CA LYS A 66 -3.09 -9.52 -25.54
C LYS A 66 -3.69 -9.17 -26.90
N GLU A 67 -2.88 -9.22 -27.96
CA GLU A 67 -3.42 -9.23 -29.32
C GLU A 67 -4.13 -10.57 -29.53
N ASP A 68 -5.27 -10.49 -30.22
CA ASP A 68 -6.37 -11.47 -30.22
C ASP A 68 -5.95 -12.94 -30.38
#